data_AF-A0A958BW76-F1
#
_entry.id   AF-A0A958BW76-F1
#
_cell.length_a   1.000
_cell.length_b   1.000
_cell.length_c   1.000
_cell.angle_alpha   90.00
_cell.angle_beta   90.00
_cell.angle_gamma   90.00
#
_symmetry.space_group_name_H-M   'P 1'
#
loop_
_entity.id
_entity.type
_entity.pdbx_description
1 polymer ?
#
loop_
_entity_poly.entity_id
_entity_poly.type
_entity_poly.pdbx_seq_one_letter_code
_entity_poly.pdbx_strand_id
1 'polypeptide(L)'
;EATEFYPDPKRGLAEMIRVLQPVSTHNPDGGWLLTTNRIGWEAKLMPGKTWSRSQLKDILDQLPLRYVDIQVWETIYDLIWAQKIEEEM
;
A
#
# COMPACT_ATOMS: atom_id res chain seq x y z
N GLU A 1 -7.71 3.05 -3.05
CA GLU A 1 -8.47 2.37 -4.12
C GLU A 1 -7.96 2.85 -5.47
N ALA A 2 -7.94 1.97 -6.48
CA ALA A 2 -7.51 2.20 -7.87
C ALA A 2 -6.05 1.90 -8.25
N THR A 3 -5.23 1.31 -7.37
CA THR A 3 -3.84 0.95 -7.74
C THR A 3 -3.78 -0.02 -8.93
N GLU A 4 -4.77 -0.90 -9.07
CA GLU A 4 -4.86 -1.86 -10.16
C GLU A 4 -5.13 -1.22 -11.54
N PHE A 5 -5.61 0.03 -11.57
CA PHE A 5 -5.88 0.77 -12.81
C PHE A 5 -4.73 1.69 -13.21
N TYR A 6 -3.71 1.85 -12.36
CA TYR A 6 -2.54 2.64 -12.72
C TYR A 6 -1.71 1.95 -13.81
N PRO A 7 -1.09 2.70 -14.74
CA PRO A 7 -0.18 2.13 -15.73
C PRO A 7 0.92 1.30 -15.08
N ASP A 8 1.49 1.82 -13.99
CA ASP A 8 2.45 1.14 -13.11
C ASP A 8 1.96 1.24 -11.65
N PRO A 9 1.33 0.17 -11.11
CA PRO A 9 0.81 0.16 -9.75
C PRO A 9 1.90 0.35 -8.68
N LYS A 10 3.09 -0.23 -8.88
CA LYS A 10 4.18 -0.15 -7.91
C LYS A 10 4.69 1.29 -7.82
N ARG A 11 4.89 1.94 -8.96
CA ARG A 11 5.26 3.36 -9.00
C ARG A 11 4.16 4.26 -8.45
N GLY A 12 2.90 4.00 -8.79
CA GLY A 12 1.77 4.75 -8.25
C GLY A 12 1.68 4.67 -6.72
N LEU A 13 1.85 3.47 -6.16
CA LEU A 13 1.92 3.26 -4.71
C LEU A 13 3.05 4.08 -4.07
N ALA A 14 4.25 4.06 -4.66
CA ALA A 14 5.38 4.84 -4.18
C ALA A 14 5.09 6.36 -4.20
N GLU A 15 4.44 6.86 -5.26
CA GLU A 15 4.04 8.27 -5.34
C GLU A 15 2.98 8.64 -4.30
N MET A 16 2.00 7.76 -4.04
CA MET A 16 1.02 7.95 -2.97
C MET A 16 1.70 8.10 -1.61
N ILE A 17 2.72 7.30 -1.33
CA ILE A 17 3.49 7.38 -0.08
C ILE A 17 4.39 8.62 -0.07
N ARG A 18 5.01 8.97 -1.19
CA ARG A 18 5.90 10.13 -1.28
C ARG A 18 5.22 11.42 -0.83
N VAL A 19 3.94 11.60 -1.15
CA VAL A 19 3.18 12.82 -0.80
C VAL A 19 2.63 12.84 0.63
N LEU A 20 2.62 11.70 1.35
CA LEU A 20 2.23 11.69 2.75
C LEU A 20 3.26 12.46 3.59
N GLN A 21 2.77 13.15 4.62
CA GLN A 21 3.65 13.73 5.65
C GLN A 21 4.23 12.59 6.49
N PRO A 22 5.56 12.51 6.68
CA PRO A 22 6.13 11.50 7.57
C PRO A 22 5.81 11.83 9.04
N VAL A 23 5.77 10.79 9.87
CA VAL A 23 5.80 10.94 11.32
C VAL A 23 7.09 11.64 11.72
N SER A 24 6.97 12.66 12.58
CA SER A 24 8.10 13.40 13.13
C SER A 24 7.80 13.81 14.58
N THR A 25 8.79 14.39 15.27
CA THR A 25 8.60 14.94 16.62
C THR A 25 7.53 16.03 16.70
N HIS A 26 7.32 16.78 15.61
CA HIS A 26 6.34 17.86 15.52
C HIS A 26 5.00 17.42 14.92
N ASN A 27 4.95 16.25 14.29
CA ASN A 27 3.73 15.60 13.83
C ASN A 27 3.80 14.08 14.10
N PRO A 28 3.43 13.64 15.31
CA PRO A 28 3.49 12.23 15.67
C PRO A 28 2.47 11.35 14.92
N ASP A 29 1.42 11.97 14.37
CA ASP A 29 0.32 11.30 13.68
C ASP A 29 0.55 11.14 12.17
N GLY A 30 1.55 11.83 11.60
CA GLY A 30 2.00 11.68 10.22
C GLY A 30 0.87 11.58 9.19
N GLY A 31 1.15 10.91 8.08
CA GLY A 31 0.19 10.60 7.02
C GLY A 31 -0.09 9.11 6.95
N TRP A 32 -1.37 8.77 6.79
CA TRP A 32 -1.82 7.40 6.61
C TRP A 32 -2.06 7.08 5.14
N LEU A 33 -1.51 5.95 4.71
CA LEU A 33 -1.91 5.26 3.48
C LEU A 33 -3.13 4.39 3.80
N LEU A 34 -4.22 4.62 3.06
CA LEU A 34 -5.36 3.72 2.98
C LEU A 34 -5.57 3.32 1.53
N THR A 35 -5.36 2.05 1.20
CA THR A 35 -5.60 1.56 -0.15
C THR A 35 -6.06 0.11 -0.16
N THR A 36 -6.45 -0.37 -1.33
CA THR A 36 -6.94 -1.73 -1.55
C THR A 36 -6.06 -2.43 -2.58
N ASN A 37 -5.93 -3.74 -2.44
CA ASN A 37 -5.36 -4.63 -3.44
C ASN A 37 -6.41 -5.68 -3.79
N ARG A 38 -6.79 -5.78 -5.06
CA ARG A 38 -7.77 -6.78 -5.52
C ARG A 38 -7.20 -8.19 -5.35
N ILE A 39 -8.00 -9.06 -4.74
CA ILE A 39 -7.72 -10.48 -4.55
C ILE A 39 -8.80 -11.32 -5.26
N GLY A 40 -8.78 -12.64 -5.07
CA GLY A 40 -9.77 -13.55 -5.64
C GLY A 40 -9.41 -14.04 -7.04
N TRP A 41 -10.40 -14.57 -7.75
CA TRP A 41 -10.17 -15.20 -9.06
C TRP A 41 -10.00 -14.15 -10.16
N GLU A 42 -10.66 -12.99 -10.05
CA GLU A 42 -10.56 -11.88 -11.00
C GLU A 42 -9.16 -11.28 -11.02
N ALA A 43 -8.44 -11.29 -9.89
CA ALA A 43 -7.05 -10.82 -9.81
C ALA A 43 -6.13 -11.56 -10.80
N LYS A 44 -6.44 -12.83 -11.11
CA LYS A 44 -5.69 -13.64 -12.10
C LYS A 44 -5.83 -13.10 -13.53
N LEU A 45 -6.86 -12.31 -13.80
CA LEU A 45 -7.09 -11.65 -15.09
C LEU A 45 -6.41 -10.26 -15.17
N MET A 46 -5.69 -9.85 -14.13
CA MET A 46 -5.06 -8.53 -14.02
C MET A 46 -3.53 -8.65 -13.82
N PRO A 47 -2.79 -9.21 -14.79
CA PRO A 47 -1.37 -9.48 -14.65
C PRO A 47 -0.58 -8.18 -14.41
N GLY A 48 0.27 -8.19 -13.39
CA GLY A 48 1.09 -7.04 -13.01
C GLY A 48 0.31 -5.88 -12.36
N LYS A 49 -1.00 -6.04 -12.12
CA LYS A 49 -1.87 -5.02 -11.52
C LYS A 49 -2.26 -5.30 -10.08
N THR A 50 -2.22 -6.58 -9.70
CA THR A 50 -2.58 -7.06 -8.36
C THR A 50 -1.45 -7.91 -7.82
N TRP A 51 -1.42 -8.05 -6.49
CA TRP A 51 -0.38 -8.82 -5.79
C TRP A 51 -1.02 -9.89 -4.93
N SER A 52 -0.35 -11.05 -4.82
CA SER A 52 -0.63 -11.95 -3.71
C SER A 52 -0.25 -11.28 -2.39
N ARG A 53 -0.82 -11.76 -1.28
CA ARG A 53 -0.58 -11.17 0.04
C ARG A 53 0.90 -11.16 0.44
N SER A 54 1.65 -12.20 0.08
CA SER A 54 3.11 -12.24 0.32
C SER A 54 3.84 -11.20 -0.52
N GLN A 55 3.54 -11.11 -1.81
CA GLN A 55 4.14 -10.09 -2.69
C GLN A 55 3.82 -8.66 -2.23
N LEU A 56 2.56 -8.43 -1.81
CA LEU A 56 2.13 -7.14 -1.27
C LEU A 56 2.92 -6.80 -0.01
N LYS A 57 3.09 -7.76 0.92
CA LYS A 57 3.91 -7.57 2.11
C LYS A 57 5.36 -7.24 1.74
N ASP A 58 5.97 -8.01 0.84
CA ASP A 58 7.35 -7.77 0.39
C ASP A 58 7.54 -6.38 -0.24
N ILE A 59 6.52 -5.88 -0.95
CA ILE A 59 6.52 -4.52 -1.52
C ILE A 59 6.40 -3.48 -0.41
N LEU A 60 5.48 -3.64 0.54
CA LEU A 60 5.25 -2.67 1.62
C LEU A 60 6.43 -2.61 2.60
N ASP A 61 7.10 -3.74 2.86
CA ASP A 61 8.29 -3.83 3.70
C ASP A 61 9.50 -3.05 3.12
N GLN A 62 9.48 -2.74 1.81
CA GLN A 62 10.52 -1.94 1.14
C GLN A 62 10.25 -0.43 1.18
N LEU A 63 9.14 0.00 1.80
CA LEU A 63 8.68 1.38 1.81
C LEU A 63 8.77 1.95 3.24
N PRO A 64 8.90 3.28 3.41
CA PRO A 64 9.03 3.91 4.73
C PRO A 64 7.67 3.95 5.44
N LEU A 65 7.20 2.77 5.86
CA LEU A 65 5.89 2.55 6.46
C LEU A 65 6.02 1.83 7.80
N ARG A 66 5.19 2.21 8.76
CA ARG A 66 4.95 1.49 10.01
C ARG A 66 3.47 1.16 10.19
N TYR A 67 3.17 0.30 11.16
CA TYR A 67 1.81 -0.15 11.46
C TYR A 67 1.07 -0.67 10.22
N VAL A 68 1.80 -1.43 9.39
CA VAL A 68 1.23 -2.05 8.19
C VAL A 68 0.25 -3.13 8.63
N ASP A 69 -1.04 -2.87 8.42
CA ASP A 69 -2.12 -3.81 8.62
C ASP A 69 -2.74 -4.16 7.25
N ILE A 70 -2.91 -5.46 7.01
CA ILE A 70 -3.54 -5.98 5.82
C ILE A 70 -4.70 -6.85 6.30
N GLN A 71 -5.91 -6.62 5.82
CA GLN A 71 -7.09 -7.39 6.21
C GLN A 71 -8.01 -7.62 5.03
N VAL A 72 -8.77 -8.72 5.02
CA VAL A 72 -9.72 -8.98 3.94
C VAL A 72 -10.90 -8.00 4.07
N TRP A 73 -11.28 -7.36 2.97
CA TRP A 73 -12.45 -6.49 2.86
C TRP A 73 -13.32 -6.88 1.65
N GLU A 74 -14.64 -6.96 1.85
CA GLU A 74 -15.68 -7.27 0.85
C GLU A 74 -15.41 -8.55 0.04
N THR A 75 -14.65 -9.49 0.60
CA THR A 75 -14.27 -10.79 0.01
C THR A 75 -13.29 -10.72 -1.16
N ILE A 76 -13.25 -9.61 -1.90
CA ILE A 76 -12.47 -9.46 -3.14
C ILE A 76 -11.32 -8.45 -3.02
N TYR A 77 -11.08 -7.89 -1.84
CA TYR A 77 -9.94 -7.03 -1.57
C TYR A 77 -9.17 -7.43 -0.31
N ASP A 78 -7.87 -7.17 -0.34
CA ASP A 78 -7.12 -6.84 0.87
C ASP A 78 -7.19 -5.32 1.05
N LEU A 79 -7.60 -4.86 2.23
CA LEU A 79 -7.49 -3.48 2.72
C LEU A 79 -6.14 -3.30 3.41
N ILE A 80 -5.45 -2.22 3.07
CA ILE A 80 -4.14 -1.89 3.61
C ILE A 80 -4.23 -0.57 4.36
N TRP A 81 -3.82 -0.60 5.62
CA TRP A 81 -3.51 0.58 6.44
C TRP A 81 -2.01 0.62 6.69
N ALA A 82 -1.40 1.79 6.54
CA ALA A 82 -0.01 2.00 6.93
C ALA A 82 0.25 3.47 7.21
N GLN A 83 1.23 3.78 8.04
CA GLN A 83 1.61 5.16 8.37
C GLN A 83 3.02 5.46 7.89
N LYS A 84 3.23 6.60 7.22
CA LYS A 84 4.55 6.98 6.72
C LYS A 84 5.48 7.38 7.86
N ILE A 85 6.69 6.84 7.84
CA ILE A 85 7.81 7.23 8.71
C ILE A 85 8.86 8.03 7.93
N GLU A 86 9.79 8.65 8.64
CA GLU A 86 11.01 9.19 8.02
C GLU A 86 11.82 8.06 7.40
N GLU A 87 12.43 8.32 6.24
CA GLU A 87 13.42 7.43 5.65
C GLU A 87 14.70 7.53 6.49
N GLU A 88 15.16 6.42 7.06
CA GLU A 88 16.51 6.37 7.64
C GLU A 88 17.52 6.58 6.50
N MET A 89 18.27 7.68 6.57
CA MET A 89 19.34 8.02 5.61
C MET A 89 20.53 7.07 5.70
#